data_AF-A0A7S4QGN3-F1
#
_entry.id   AF-A0A7S4QGN3-F1
#
_cell.length_a   1.000
_cell.length_b   1.000
_cell.length_c   1.000
_cell.angle_alpha   90.00
_cell.angle_beta   90.00
_cell.angle_gamma   90.00
#
_symmetry.space_group_name_H-M   'P 1'
#
loop_
_entity.id
_entity.type
_entity.pdbx_description
1 polymer ?
#
loop_
_entity_poly.entity_id
_entity_poly.type
_entity_poly.pdbx_seq_one_letter_code
_entity_poly.pdbx_strand_id
1 'polypeptide(L)'
;ACQGTQAVNFEFPLLSKSGQQIIILLNATTRRDEKGQVTGVVGVGQDISNLRQAVNETSRIAEDLTRLVDTANAPIFGIDTNGTVNEWNQKAAILSGWKKEETYGKPLVESFISEDYREEVNR
;
A
#
# COMPACT_ATOMS: atom_id res chain seq x y z
N ALA A 1 -4.81 -27.99 28.75
CA ALA A 1 -6.16 -28.08 28.16
C ALA A 1 -6.31 -26.97 27.12
N CYS A 2 -6.65 -27.29 25.87
CA CYS A 2 -6.87 -26.28 24.84
C CYS A 2 -8.13 -25.47 25.19
N GLN A 3 -7.96 -24.21 25.60
CA GLN A 3 -9.04 -23.32 26.04
C GLN A 3 -9.87 -22.79 24.86
N GLY A 4 -10.36 -23.65 23.95
CA GLY A 4 -11.46 -23.36 23.04
C GLY A 4 -11.41 -22.06 22.22
N THR A 5 -10.24 -21.43 22.06
CA THR A 5 -10.11 -20.09 21.48
C THR A 5 -10.03 -20.26 19.98
N GLN A 6 -10.97 -19.64 19.26
CA GLN A 6 -10.93 -19.61 17.80
C GLN A 6 -9.68 -18.84 17.38
N ALA A 7 -8.87 -19.42 16.50
CA ALA A 7 -7.78 -18.72 15.85
C ALA A 7 -8.32 -18.24 14.50
N VAL A 8 -8.50 -16.92 14.39
CA VAL A 8 -8.98 -16.28 13.16
C VAL A 8 -7.80 -15.56 12.53
N ASN A 9 -7.58 -15.79 11.24
CA ASN A 9 -6.53 -15.15 10.43
C ASN A 9 -5.11 -15.26 11.00
N PHE A 10 -4.68 -16.44 11.43
CA PHE A 10 -3.32 -16.65 11.89
C PHE A 10 -2.40 -17.02 10.72
N GLU A 11 -1.45 -16.16 10.39
CA GLU A 11 -0.48 -16.37 9.32
C GLU A 11 0.85 -16.89 9.86
N PHE A 12 1.38 -17.95 9.25
CA PHE A 12 2.70 -18.47 9.61
C PHE A 12 3.38 -19.18 8.43
N PRO A 13 4.72 -19.19 8.41
CA PRO A 13 5.47 -19.97 7.44
C PRO A 13 5.38 -21.47 7.76
N LEU A 14 5.19 -22.28 6.72
CA LEU A 14 5.17 -23.74 6.79
C LEU A 14 6.06 -24.32 5.68
N LEU A 15 6.70 -25.45 5.95
CA LEU A 15 7.45 -26.20 4.95
C LEU A 15 6.53 -27.24 4.31
N SER A 16 6.28 -27.10 3.01
CA SER A 16 5.52 -28.08 2.24
C SER A 16 6.29 -29.41 2.13
N LYS A 17 5.60 -30.49 1.74
CA LYS A 17 6.22 -31.80 1.51
C LYS A 17 7.34 -31.76 0.46
N SER A 18 7.28 -30.83 -0.50
CA SER A 18 8.32 -30.62 -1.52
C SER A 18 9.53 -29.83 -1.01
N GLY A 19 9.52 -29.37 0.25
CA GLY A 19 10.59 -28.54 0.82
C GLY A 19 10.48 -27.05 0.49
N GLN A 20 9.40 -26.60 -0.15
CA GLN A 20 9.14 -25.18 -0.38
C GLN A 20 8.53 -24.54 0.86
N GLN A 21 9.04 -23.38 1.27
CA GLN A 21 8.44 -22.55 2.30
C GLN A 21 7.22 -21.82 1.72
N ILE A 22 6.07 -22.01 2.35
CA ILE A 22 4.80 -21.38 2.00
C ILE A 22 4.24 -20.62 3.20
N ILE A 23 3.50 -19.54 2.97
CA ILE A 23 2.77 -18.84 4.02
C ILE A 23 1.35 -19.39 4.06
N ILE A 24 0.96 -19.96 5.19
CA ILE A 24 -0.39 -20.46 5.43
C ILE A 24 -1.17 -19.42 6.23
N LEU A 25 -2.35 -19.04 5.72
CA LEU A 25 -3.40 -18.39 6.48
C LEU A 25 -4.28 -19.48 7.10
N LEU A 26 -4.23 -19.60 8.42
CA LEU A 26 -5.00 -20.59 9.16
C LEU A 26 -6.18 -19.95 9.87
N ASN A 27 -7.36 -20.52 9.63
CA ASN A 27 -8.57 -20.27 10.41
C ASN A 27 -8.97 -21.56 11.11
N ALA A 28 -9.08 -21.56 12.43
CA ALA A 28 -9.41 -22.74 13.22
C ALA A 28 -10.57 -22.47 14.19
N THR A 29 -11.56 -23.35 14.16
CA THR A 29 -12.73 -23.32 15.05
C THR A 29 -12.87 -24.62 15.81
N THR A 30 -13.27 -24.55 17.08
CA THR A 30 -13.50 -25.73 17.91
C THR A 30 -14.86 -26.34 17.62
N ARG A 31 -14.91 -27.66 17.43
CA ARG A 31 -16.15 -28.41 17.36
C ARG A 31 -16.55 -28.87 18.77
N ARG A 32 -17.83 -28.73 19.11
CA ARG A 32 -18.38 -29.07 20.42
C ARG A 32 -19.50 -30.10 20.29
N ASP A 33 -19.65 -30.98 21.26
CA ASP A 33 -20.82 -31.87 21.38
C ASP A 33 -22.05 -31.13 21.95
N GLU A 34 -23.17 -31.84 22.06
CA GLU A 34 -24.43 -31.33 22.63
C GLU A 34 -24.29 -30.90 24.11
N LYS A 35 -23.25 -31.35 24.82
CA LYS A 35 -22.93 -30.99 26.20
C LYS A 35 -21.94 -29.82 26.29
N GLY A 36 -21.58 -29.21 25.16
CA GLY A 36 -20.65 -28.08 25.07
C GLY A 36 -19.16 -28.45 25.21
N GLN A 37 -18.83 -29.74 25.29
CA GLN A 37 -17.46 -30.23 25.42
C GLN A 37 -16.75 -30.22 24.07
N VAL A 38 -15.49 -29.81 24.04
CA VAL A 38 -14.69 -29.75 22.81
C VAL A 38 -14.41 -31.17 22.33
N THR A 39 -14.93 -31.53 21.17
CA THR A 39 -14.72 -32.85 20.52
C THR A 39 -13.64 -32.82 19.45
N GLY A 40 -13.15 -31.63 19.09
CA GLY A 40 -12.06 -31.48 18.14
C GLY A 40 -11.90 -30.03 17.65
N VAL A 41 -11.03 -29.86 16.66
CA VAL A 41 -10.77 -28.59 15.99
C VAL A 41 -10.90 -28.82 14.49
N VAL A 42 -11.55 -27.90 13.79
CA VAL A 42 -11.57 -27.83 12.33
C VAL A 42 -10.74 -26.62 11.93
N GLY A 43 -9.69 -26.86 11.15
CA GLY A 43 -8.81 -25.83 10.60
C GLY A 43 -8.90 -25.79 9.08
N VAL A 44 -8.98 -24.59 8.51
CA VAL A 44 -8.82 -24.32 7.09
C VAL A 44 -7.52 -23.54 6.91
N GLY A 45 -6.56 -24.14 6.23
CA GLY A 45 -5.31 -23.51 5.85
C GLY A 45 -5.34 -23.15 4.37
N GLN A 46 -5.12 -21.88 4.05
CA GLN A 46 -4.96 -21.41 2.68
C GLN A 46 -3.51 -21.01 2.43
N ASP A 47 -2.90 -21.51 1.36
CA ASP A 47 -1.62 -21.00 0.90
C ASP A 47 -1.81 -19.59 0.29
N ILE A 48 -1.22 -18.60 0.94
CA ILE A 48 -1.27 -17.19 0.53
C ILE A 48 0.09 -16.70 0.01
N SER A 49 1.02 -17.60 -0.30
CA SER A 49 2.37 -17.24 -0.76
C SER A 49 2.32 -16.38 -2.02
N ASN A 50 1.51 -16.78 -3.01
CA ASN A 50 1.34 -16.04 -4.26
C ASN A 50 0.70 -14.67 -4.03
N LEU A 51 -0.27 -14.58 -3.11
CA LEU A 51 -0.91 -13.31 -2.75
C LEU A 51 0.11 -12.37 -2.10
N ARG A 52 0.89 -12.86 -1.14
CA ARG A 52 1.96 -12.10 -0.47
C ARG A 52 3.02 -11.62 -1.46
N GLN A 53 3.44 -12.47 -2.39
CA GLN A 53 4.38 -12.09 -3.44
C GLN A 53 3.84 -10.99 -4.34
N ALA A 54 2.58 -11.10 -4.80
CA ALA A 54 1.97 -10.09 -5.64
C ALA A 54 1.83 -8.72 -4.94
N VAL A 55 1.43 -8.73 -3.67
CA VAL A 55 1.35 -7.51 -2.84
C VAL A 55 2.73 -6.89 -2.67
N ASN A 56 3.74 -7.69 -2.29
CA ASN A 56 5.10 -7.20 -2.09
C ASN A 56 5.70 -6.63 -3.38
N GLU A 57 5.49 -7.30 -4.52
CA GLU A 57 5.99 -6.82 -5.81
C GLU A 57 5.31 -5.51 -6.21
N THR A 58 4.00 -5.39 -6.02
CA THR A 58 3.27 -4.14 -6.30
C THR A 58 3.78 -3.00 -5.44
N SER A 59 3.96 -3.22 -4.14
CA SER A 59 4.52 -2.21 -3.22
C SER A 59 5.93 -1.81 -3.61
N ARG A 60 6.79 -2.77 -3.97
CA ARG A 60 8.16 -2.50 -4.42
C ARG A 60 8.19 -1.65 -5.68
N ILE A 61 7.38 -1.99 -6.68
CA ILE A 61 7.28 -1.21 -7.92
C ILE A 61 6.81 0.22 -7.62
N ALA A 62 5.82 0.39 -6.75
CA ALA A 62 5.33 1.72 -6.37
C ALA A 62 6.41 2.56 -5.65
N GLU A 63 7.17 1.95 -4.74
CA GLU A 63 8.30 2.59 -4.07
C GLU A 63 9.42 2.96 -5.04
N ASP A 64 9.75 2.08 -5.98
CA ASP A 64 10.78 2.32 -6.99
C ASP A 64 10.36 3.47 -7.93
N LEU A 65 9.11 3.52 -8.38
CA LEU A 65 8.57 4.63 -9.18
C LEU A 65 8.59 5.95 -8.40
N THR A 66 8.16 5.93 -7.14
CA THR A 66 8.19 7.12 -6.28
C THR A 66 9.62 7.64 -6.13
N ARG A 67 10.59 6.74 -5.89
CA ARG A 67 12.00 7.09 -5.76
C ARG A 67 12.56 7.65 -7.06
N LEU A 68 12.22 7.08 -8.21
CA LEU A 68 12.66 7.56 -9.52
C LEU A 68 12.14 8.98 -9.81
N VAL A 69 10.87 9.25 -9.53
CA VAL A 69 10.29 10.59 -9.68
C VAL A 69 10.96 11.58 -8.72
N ASP A 70 11.14 11.19 -7.46
CA ASP A 70 11.66 12.08 -6.43
C ASP A 70 13.14 12.44 -6.64
N THR A 71 13.94 11.48 -7.08
CA THR A 71 15.38 11.66 -7.33
C THR A 71 15.72 12.16 -8.74
N ALA A 72 14.70 12.42 -9.58
CA ALA A 72 14.92 12.94 -10.92
C ALA A 72 15.62 14.30 -10.90
N ASN A 73 16.61 14.48 -11.77
CA ASN A 73 17.35 15.75 -11.91
C ASN A 73 16.54 16.86 -12.60
N ALA A 74 15.29 16.60 -12.97
CA ALA A 74 14.36 17.56 -13.56
C ALA A 74 13.20 17.85 -12.59
N PRO A 75 12.67 19.08 -12.55
CA PRO A 75 11.46 19.38 -11.80
C PRO A 75 10.27 18.62 -12.40
N ILE A 76 9.60 17.82 -11.56
CA ILE A 76 8.41 17.06 -11.92
C ILE A 76 7.32 17.45 -10.93
N PHE A 77 6.18 17.87 -11.48
CA PHE A 77 4.95 18.11 -10.73
C PHE A 77 3.76 17.62 -11.55
N GLY A 78 2.70 17.23 -10.86
CA GLY A 78 1.47 16.72 -11.46
C GLY A 78 0.26 17.46 -10.92
N ILE A 79 -0.78 17.53 -11.74
CA ILE A 79 -2.10 18.05 -11.36
C ILE A 79 -3.18 17.00 -11.62
N ASP A 80 -4.26 17.06 -10.86
CA ASP A 80 -5.48 16.27 -11.10
C ASP A 80 -6.40 16.94 -12.13
N THR A 81 -7.58 16.36 -12.36
CA THR A 81 -8.59 16.89 -13.29
C THR A 81 -9.15 18.26 -12.88
N ASN A 82 -8.96 18.67 -11.63
CA ASN A 82 -9.39 19.96 -11.11
C ASN A 82 -8.23 20.99 -11.11
N GLY A 83 -7.08 20.66 -11.72
CA GLY A 83 -5.91 21.53 -11.73
C GLY A 83 -5.20 21.62 -10.38
N THR A 84 -5.50 20.70 -9.47
CA THR A 84 -4.95 20.66 -8.11
C THR A 84 -3.69 19.82 -8.09
N VAL A 85 -2.63 20.32 -7.44
CA VAL A 85 -1.34 19.62 -7.37
C VAL A 85 -1.49 18.29 -6.63
N ASN A 86 -1.09 17.20 -7.30
CA ASN A 86 -1.05 15.85 -6.73
C ASN A 86 0.38 15.27 -6.69
N GLU A 87 1.34 15.87 -7.38
CA GLU A 87 2.74 15.47 -7.31
C GLU A 87 3.68 16.67 -7.30
N TRP A 88 4.75 16.55 -6.54
CA TRP A 88 5.81 17.55 -6.44
C TRP A 88 7.11 16.87 -6.01
N ASN A 89 8.06 16.73 -6.92
CA ASN A 89 9.31 16.03 -6.63
C ASN A 89 10.35 16.93 -5.92
N GLN A 90 11.40 16.31 -5.37
CA GLN A 90 12.46 17.03 -4.67
C GLN A 90 13.06 18.16 -5.52
N LYS A 91 13.28 17.94 -6.82
CA LYS A 91 13.88 18.96 -7.68
C LYS A 91 12.95 20.16 -7.89
N ALA A 92 11.65 19.93 -8.04
CA ALA A 92 10.64 20.99 -8.10
C ALA A 92 10.62 21.80 -6.81
N ALA A 93 10.69 21.14 -5.65
CA ALA A 93 10.73 21.82 -4.35
C ALA A 93 11.96 22.72 -4.18
N ILE A 94 13.13 22.24 -4.62
CA ILE A 94 14.37 23.02 -4.56
C ILE A 94 14.29 24.26 -5.47
N LEU A 95 13.74 24.13 -6.68
CA LEU A 95 13.69 25.22 -7.64
C LEU A 95 12.59 26.24 -7.34
N SER A 96 11.42 25.79 -6.88
CA SER A 96 10.29 26.66 -6.59
C SER A 96 10.34 27.27 -5.19
N GLY A 97 11.06 26.65 -4.26
CA GLY A 97 11.10 27.02 -2.85
C GLY A 97 9.95 26.46 -2.00
N TRP A 98 9.00 25.75 -2.61
CA TRP A 98 7.84 25.17 -1.94
C TRP A 98 8.04 23.69 -1.63
N LYS A 99 7.72 23.26 -0.41
CA LYS A 99 7.78 21.84 -0.06
C LYS A 99 6.58 21.08 -0.62
N LYS A 100 6.73 19.77 -0.85
CA LYS A 100 5.65 18.90 -1.36
C LYS A 100 4.39 19.01 -0.51
N GLU A 101 4.53 19.04 0.81
CA GLU A 101 3.41 19.13 1.75
C GLU A 101 2.67 20.46 1.67
N GLU A 102 3.35 21.52 1.25
CA GLU A 102 2.78 22.86 1.10
C GLU A 102 2.09 23.04 -0.24
N THR A 103 2.47 22.25 -1.26
CA THR A 103 1.88 22.30 -2.60
C THR A 103 0.72 21.33 -2.77
N TYR A 104 0.77 20.18 -2.11
CA TYR A 104 -0.21 19.11 -2.29
C TYR A 104 -1.63 19.57 -1.99
N GLY A 105 -2.57 19.27 -2.90
CA GLY A 105 -3.98 19.61 -2.73
C GLY A 105 -4.32 21.09 -3.00
N LYS A 106 -3.37 21.90 -3.48
CA LYS A 106 -3.63 23.31 -3.85
C LYS A 106 -3.77 23.51 -5.37
N PRO A 107 -4.58 24.48 -5.83
CA PRO A 107 -4.67 24.81 -7.25
C PRO A 107 -3.33 25.33 -7.77
N LEU A 108 -2.79 24.71 -8.83
CA LEU A 108 -1.47 25.05 -9.36
C LEU A 108 -1.39 26.50 -9.83
N VAL A 109 -2.36 26.90 -10.67
CA VAL A 109 -2.36 28.19 -11.37
C VAL A 109 -2.57 29.35 -10.40
N GLU A 110 -3.53 29.22 -9.48
CA GLU A 110 -3.84 30.28 -8.52
C GLU A 110 -2.73 30.45 -7.48
N SER A 111 -2.11 29.35 -7.03
CA SER A 111 -1.18 29.39 -5.90
C SER A 111 0.27 29.63 -6.29
N PHE A 112 0.70 29.16 -7.46
CA PHE A 112 2.13 29.08 -7.81
C PHE A 112 2.50 29.73 -9.14
N ILE A 113 1.52 30.09 -9.98
CA ILE A 113 1.77 30.81 -11.23
C ILE A 113 1.51 32.31 -11.02
N SER A 114 2.46 33.14 -11.46
CA SER A 114 2.35 34.59 -11.43
C SER A 114 1.17 35.07 -12.29
N GLU A 115 0.49 36.12 -11.85
CA GLU A 115 -0.75 36.65 -12.46
C GLU A 115 -0.62 36.82 -13.99
N ASP A 116 0.50 37.36 -14.44
CA ASP A 116 0.79 37.64 -15.85
C ASP A 116 0.77 36.39 -16.76
N TYR A 117 0.95 35.19 -16.19
CA TYR A 117 1.02 33.92 -16.93
C TYR A 117 -0.19 33.00 -16.68
N ARG A 118 -1.15 33.41 -15.84
CA ARG A 118 -2.29 32.54 -15.50
C ARG A 118 -3.23 32.27 -16.67
N GLU A 119 -3.50 33.27 -17.51
CA GLU A 119 -4.35 33.10 -18.68
C GLU A 119 -3.74 32.16 -19.74
N GLU A 120 -2.41 32.17 -19.85
CA GLU A 120 -1.69 31.36 -20.84
C GLU A 120 -1.62 29.88 -20.41
N VAL A 121 -1.54 29.62 -19.10
CA VAL A 121 -1.50 28.26 -18.53
C VAL A 121 -2.90 27.62 -18.39
N ASN A 122 -3.96 28.44 -18.25
CA ASN A 122 -5.34 27.95 -18.19
C ASN A 122 -5.97 27.64 -19.57
N ARG A 123 -5.24 27.87 -20.66
CA ARG A 123 -5.74 27.69 -22.04
C ARG A 123 -5.53 26.26 -22.53
#